data_AF-A0A523PIF4-F1
#
_entry.id   AF-A0A523PIF4-F1
#
_cell.length_a   1.000
_cell.length_b   1.000
_cell.length_c   1.000
_cell.angle_alpha   90.00
_cell.angle_beta   90.00
_cell.angle_gamma   90.00
#
_symmetry.space_group_name_H-M   'P 1'
#
loop_
_entity.id
_entity.type
_entity.pdbx_description
1 polymer ?
#
loop_
_entity_poly.entity_id
_entity_poly.type
_entity_poly.pdbx_seq_one_letter_code
_entity_poly.pdbx_strand_id
1 'polypeptide(L)'
;MAIALWMAVWWITEAIPMAVTALLPIALLPVLGIVPFEVAAGAYAHPLIFLFFGGFLLSIAIQKWDLHRRFAASLLRRVGNDPKRLVGGFMAVTAFLSMWLSNTATTIMMLPVALS
;
A
#
# COMPACT_ATOMS: atom_id res chain seq x y z
N MET A 1 -7.09 -19.85 19.70
CA MET A 1 -6.02 -20.37 18.80
C MET A 1 -6.58 -20.99 17.52
N ALA A 2 -7.67 -21.76 17.54
CA ALA A 2 -8.27 -22.37 16.32
C ALA A 2 -8.61 -21.35 15.22
N ILE A 3 -9.21 -20.19 15.56
CA ILE A 3 -9.53 -19.13 14.59
C ILE A 3 -8.25 -18.57 13.93
N ALA A 4 -7.18 -18.38 14.71
CA ALA A 4 -5.92 -17.86 14.18
C ALA A 4 -5.27 -18.85 13.20
N LEU A 5 -5.32 -20.16 13.49
CA LEU A 5 -4.86 -21.20 12.57
C LEU A 5 -5.68 -21.21 11.28
N TRP A 6 -7.00 -21.08 11.39
CA TRP A 6 -7.87 -20.99 10.22
C TRP A 6 -7.52 -19.78 9.35
N MET A 7 -7.37 -18.59 9.96
CA MET A 7 -6.94 -17.39 9.24
C MET A 7 -5.57 -17.57 8.59
N ALA A 8 -4.61 -18.20 9.27
CA ALA A 8 -3.28 -18.47 8.71
C ALA A 8 -3.37 -19.37 7.47
N VAL A 9 -4.19 -20.43 7.50
CA VAL A 9 -4.42 -21.29 6.33
C VAL A 9 -5.02 -20.48 5.19
N TRP A 10 -6.05 -19.66 5.45
CA TRP A 10 -6.68 -18.83 4.42
C TRP A 10 -5.77 -17.76 3.84
N TRP A 11 -4.87 -17.18 4.64
CA TRP A 11 -3.85 -16.25 4.15
C TRP A 11 -2.79 -16.93 3.31
N ILE A 12 -2.33 -18.13 3.67
CA ILE A 12 -1.32 -18.87 2.89
C ILE A 12 -1.91 -19.41 1.59
N THR A 13 -3.16 -19.88 1.62
CA THR A 13 -3.83 -20.46 0.45
C THR A 13 -4.51 -19.43 -0.44
N GLU A 14 -4.60 -18.18 0.00
CA GLU A 14 -5.39 -17.11 -0.62
C GLU A 14 -6.81 -17.56 -1.01
N ALA A 15 -7.41 -18.46 -0.21
CA ALA A 15 -8.69 -19.09 -0.53
C ALA A 15 -9.84 -18.08 -0.69
N ILE A 16 -9.77 -16.97 0.04
CA ILE A 16 -10.64 -15.81 -0.10
C ILE A 16 -9.81 -14.52 0.04
N PRO A 17 -10.35 -13.35 -0.36
CA PRO A 17 -9.61 -12.10 -0.25
C PRO A 17 -9.11 -11.84 1.18
N MET A 18 -7.85 -11.44 1.31
CA MET A 18 -7.16 -11.21 2.59
C MET A 18 -7.96 -10.34 3.56
N ALA A 19 -8.63 -9.30 3.04
CA ALA A 19 -9.47 -8.39 3.81
C ALA A 19 -10.69 -9.08 4.43
N VAL A 20 -11.30 -10.03 3.70
CA VAL A 20 -12.46 -10.80 4.21
C VAL A 20 -12.02 -11.74 5.31
N THR A 21 -10.88 -12.43 5.15
CA THR A 21 -10.27 -13.25 6.21
C THR A 21 -9.97 -12.40 7.46
N ALA A 22 -9.47 -11.17 7.27
CA ALA A 22 -9.18 -10.24 8.35
C ALA A 22 -10.43 -9.76 9.11
N LEU A 23 -11.64 -9.91 8.57
CA LEU A 23 -12.91 -9.58 9.24
C LEU A 23 -13.52 -10.75 10.02
N LEU A 24 -12.97 -11.97 9.90
CA LEU A 24 -13.48 -13.10 10.68
C LEU A 24 -13.45 -12.87 12.21
N PRO A 25 -12.38 -12.29 12.80
CA PRO A 25 -12.33 -12.10 14.25
C PRO A 25 -13.43 -11.20 14.81
N ILE A 26 -13.81 -10.13 14.10
CA ILE A 26 -14.85 -9.20 14.58
C ILE A 26 -16.24 -9.86 14.64
N ALA A 27 -16.50 -10.85 13.79
CA ALA A 27 -17.74 -11.62 13.82
C ALA A 27 -17.65 -12.81 14.78
N LEU A 28 -16.59 -13.61 14.69
CA LEU A 28 -16.49 -14.90 15.38
C LEU A 28 -16.12 -14.76 16.86
N LEU A 29 -15.23 -13.83 17.24
CA LEU A 29 -14.81 -13.71 18.64
C LEU A 29 -15.95 -13.28 19.58
N PRO A 30 -16.82 -12.32 19.20
CA PRO A 30 -17.98 -11.97 20.02
C PRO A 30 -19.09 -13.03 19.99
N VAL A 31 -19.37 -13.63 18.84
CA VAL A 31 -20.41 -14.68 18.71
C VAL A 31 -20.07 -15.91 19.55
N LEU A 32 -18.78 -16.25 19.66
CA LEU A 32 -18.30 -17.35 20.50
C LEU A 32 -18.10 -16.95 21.97
N GLY A 33 -18.41 -15.70 22.35
CA GLY A 33 -18.29 -15.21 23.73
C GLY A 33 -16.85 -15.08 24.23
N ILE A 34 -15.86 -15.02 23.32
CA ILE A 34 -14.43 -14.96 23.68
C ILE A 34 -14.04 -13.55 24.13
N VAL A 35 -14.52 -12.52 23.42
CA VAL A 35 -14.31 -11.10 23.77
C VAL A 35 -15.59 -10.29 23.49
N PRO A 36 -15.85 -9.20 24.22
CA PRO A 36 -16.92 -8.27 23.90
C PRO A 36 -16.75 -7.65 22.49
N PHE A 37 -17.86 -7.29 21.86
CA PHE A 37 -17.85 -6.70 20.52
C PHE A 37 -17.05 -5.40 20.46
N GLU A 38 -17.12 -4.58 21.50
CA GLU A 38 -16.40 -3.30 21.61
C GLU A 38 -14.89 -3.50 21.58
N VAL A 39 -14.41 -4.58 22.21
CA VAL A 39 -12.98 -4.94 22.22
C VAL A 39 -12.54 -5.43 20.85
N ALA A 40 -13.34 -6.30 20.21
CA ALA A 40 -13.05 -6.79 18.88
C ALA A 40 -13.06 -5.66 17.84
N ALA A 41 -14.07 -4.80 17.88
CA ALA A 41 -14.20 -3.64 16.98
C ALA A 41 -13.12 -2.58 17.22
N GLY A 42 -12.69 -2.38 18.47
CA GLY A 42 -11.64 -1.43 18.83
C GLY A 42 -10.32 -1.70 18.10
N ALA A 43 -9.98 -2.97 17.83
CA ALA A 43 -8.79 -3.32 17.05
C ALA A 43 -8.84 -2.82 15.60
N TYR A 44 -10.03 -2.68 15.01
CA TYR A 44 -10.22 -2.18 13.64
C TYR A 44 -10.32 -0.65 13.56
N ALA A 45 -10.46 0.03 14.71
CA ALA A 45 -10.49 1.48 14.81
C ALA A 45 -9.14 2.06 15.29
N HIS A 46 -8.05 1.29 15.18
CA HIS A 46 -6.74 1.72 15.64
C HIS A 46 -6.27 2.98 14.87
N PRO A 47 -5.70 4.01 15.54
CA PRO A 47 -5.27 5.27 14.88
C PRO A 47 -4.34 5.08 13.68
N LEU A 48 -3.50 4.02 13.70
CA LEU A 48 -2.63 3.68 12.57
C LEU A 48 -3.41 3.38 11.28
N ILE A 49 -4.60 2.77 11.38
CA ILE A 49 -5.44 2.47 10.20
C ILE A 49 -5.89 3.78 9.55
N PHE A 50 -6.30 4.76 10.35
CA PHE A 50 -6.66 6.09 9.86
C PHE A 50 -5.46 6.86 9.30
N LEU A 51 -4.28 6.70 9.89
CA LEU A 51 -3.04 7.25 9.34
C LEU A 51 -2.74 6.70 7.95
N PHE A 52 -2.80 5.37 7.78
CA PHE A 52 -2.62 4.73 6.47
C PHE A 52 -3.70 5.15 5.47
N PHE A 53 -4.96 5.25 5.92
CA PHE A 53 -6.06 5.75 5.09
C PHE A 53 -5.80 7.18 4.58
N GLY A 54 -5.36 8.09 5.46
CA GLY A 54 -4.95 9.44 5.10
C GLY A 54 -3.76 9.46 4.13
N GLY A 55 -2.78 8.58 4.35
CA GLY A 55 -1.64 8.38 3.44
C GLY A 55 -2.07 7.93 2.05
N PHE A 56 -3.00 6.97 1.95
CA PHE A 56 -3.56 6.53 0.67
C PHE A 56 -4.37 7.63 -0.02
N LEU A 57 -5.16 8.40 0.74
CA LEU A 57 -5.91 9.51 0.19
C LEU A 57 -4.98 10.60 -0.38
N LEU A 58 -3.90 10.91 0.33
CA LEU A 58 -2.86 11.83 -0.14
C LEU A 58 -2.16 11.28 -1.40
N SER A 59 -1.85 9.99 -1.43
CA SER A 59 -1.25 9.32 -2.59
C SER A 59 -2.15 9.42 -3.83
N ILE A 60 -3.45 9.17 -3.68
CA ILE A 60 -4.44 9.31 -4.75
C ILE A 60 -4.53 10.78 -5.22
N ALA A 61 -4.50 11.73 -4.29
CA ALA A 61 -4.48 13.15 -4.65
C ALA A 61 -3.23 13.50 -5.48
N ILE A 62 -2.04 13.07 -5.07
CA ILE A 62 -0.77 13.28 -5.80
C ILE A 62 -0.84 12.65 -7.21
N GLN A 63 -1.46 11.48 -7.34
CA GLN A 63 -1.68 10.83 -8.64
C GLN A 63 -2.68 11.60 -9.51
N LYS A 64 -3.82 12.03 -8.96
CA LYS A 64 -4.87 12.77 -9.68
C LYS A 64 -4.37 14.07 -10.30
N TRP A 65 -3.42 14.75 -9.67
CA TRP A 65 -2.82 16.00 -10.17
C TRP A 65 -1.54 15.80 -10.98
N ASP A 66 -1.16 14.54 -11.28
CA ASP A 66 0.10 14.17 -11.95
C ASP A 66 1.35 14.82 -11.32
N LEU A 67 1.28 15.11 -10.02
CA LEU A 67 2.30 15.90 -9.33
C LEU A 67 3.64 15.17 -9.34
N HIS A 68 3.60 13.84 -9.15
CA HIS A 68 4.74 12.95 -9.25
C HIS A 68 5.44 13.05 -10.63
N ARG A 69 4.68 13.11 -11.73
CA ARG A 69 5.22 13.25 -13.11
C ARG A 69 5.82 14.62 -13.35
N ARG A 70 5.19 15.70 -12.85
CA ARG A 70 5.74 17.06 -12.94
C ARG A 70 7.06 17.18 -12.18
N PHE A 71 7.13 16.58 -10.99
CA PHE A 71 8.34 16.57 -10.17
C PHE A 71 9.46 15.76 -10.85
N ALA A 72 9.14 14.57 -11.36
CA ALA A 72 10.07 13.73 -12.12
C ALA A 72 10.62 14.44 -13.36
N ALA A 73 9.74 15.06 -14.17
CA ALA A 73 10.14 15.79 -15.36
C ALA A 73 11.02 17.01 -15.03
N SER A 74 10.72 17.74 -13.94
CA SER A 74 11.55 18.85 -13.50
C SER A 74 12.93 18.39 -13.02
N LEU A 75 13.01 17.24 -12.35
CA LEU A 75 14.29 16.71 -11.89
C LEU A 75 15.14 16.23 -13.06
N LEU A 76 14.54 15.48 -14.00
CA LEU A 76 15.23 14.99 -15.20
C LEU A 76 15.75 16.14 -16.08
N ARG A 77 14.99 17.24 -16.21
CA ARG A 77 15.46 18.45 -16.90
C ARG A 77 16.70 19.08 -16.26
N ARG A 78 16.91 18.91 -14.95
CA ARG A 78 18.10 19.43 -14.24
C ARG A 78 19.33 18.52 -14.36
N VAL A 79 19.12 17.23 -14.63
CA VAL A 79 20.18 16.21 -14.66
C VAL A 79 20.99 16.25 -15.97
N GLY A 80 20.44 16.84 -17.04
CA GLY A 80 21.13 17.03 -18.32
C GLY A 80 21.06 15.82 -19.26
N ASN A 81 21.88 15.81 -20.32
CA ASN A 81 21.81 14.85 -21.44
C ASN A 81 22.77 13.64 -21.31
N ASP A 82 23.37 13.41 -20.14
CA ASP A 82 24.28 12.28 -19.92
C ASP A 82 23.47 11.00 -19.56
N PRO A 83 23.54 9.93 -20.37
CA PRO A 83 22.77 8.70 -20.16
C PRO A 83 22.94 8.10 -18.75
N LYS A 84 24.15 8.15 -18.17
CA LYS A 84 24.41 7.58 -16.84
C LYS A 84 23.73 8.39 -15.74
N ARG A 85 23.69 9.71 -15.89
CA ARG A 85 23.05 10.61 -14.92
C ARG A 85 21.53 10.53 -15.01
N LEU A 86 20.98 10.37 -16.22
CA LEU A 86 19.55 10.18 -16.45
C LEU A 86 19.02 8.93 -15.73
N VAL A 87 19.70 7.79 -15.87
CA VAL A 87 19.32 6.55 -15.18
C VAL A 87 19.39 6.72 -13.66
N GLY A 88 20.47 7.31 -13.14
CA GLY A 88 20.60 7.58 -11.70
C GLY A 88 19.52 8.53 -11.15
N GLY A 89 19.19 9.59 -11.89
CA GLY A 89 18.11 10.51 -11.55
C GLY A 89 16.75 9.83 -11.55
N PHE A 90 16.50 8.94 -12.51
CA PHE A 90 15.26 8.16 -12.57
C PHE A 90 15.13 7.19 -11.40
N MET A 91 16.20 6.49 -11.04
CA MET A 91 16.24 5.61 -9.86
C MET A 91 16.00 6.39 -8.56
N ALA A 92 16.61 7.57 -8.40
CA ALA A 92 16.43 8.39 -7.21
C ALA A 92 14.99 8.94 -7.07
N VAL A 93 14.40 9.40 -8.17
CA VAL A 93 12.99 9.85 -8.20
C VAL A 93 12.06 8.69 -7.88
N THR A 94 12.31 7.52 -8.46
CA THR A 94 11.50 6.31 -8.19
C THR A 94 11.61 5.89 -6.73
N ALA A 95 12.82 5.85 -6.17
CA ALA A 95 13.03 5.49 -4.77
C ALA A 95 12.32 6.48 -3.82
N PHE A 96 12.43 7.78 -4.11
CA PHE A 96 11.74 8.80 -3.35
C PHE A 96 10.22 8.63 -3.46
N LEU A 97 9.67 8.50 -4.67
CA LEU A 97 8.24 8.28 -4.87
C LEU A 97 7.75 7.00 -4.19
N SER A 98 8.54 5.91 -4.20
CA SER A 98 8.19 4.64 -3.57
C SER A 98 8.17 4.69 -2.04
N MET A 99 8.80 5.69 -1.41
CA MET A 99 8.67 5.90 0.04
C MET A 99 7.30 6.49 0.43
N TRP A 100 6.63 7.18 -0.50
CA TRP A 100 5.36 7.86 -0.26
C TRP A 100 4.17 7.21 -0.98
N LEU A 101 4.40 6.50 -2.08
CA LEU A 101 3.43 5.68 -2.80
C LEU A 101 3.58 4.20 -2.39
N SER A 102 2.46 3.51 -2.19
CA SER A 102 2.46 2.07 -1.93
C SER A 102 3.21 1.33 -3.06
N ASN A 103 4.06 0.37 -2.70
CA ASN A 103 4.96 -0.36 -3.62
C ASN A 103 4.26 -0.85 -4.90
N THR A 104 2.98 -1.21 -4.81
CA THR A 104 2.13 -1.64 -5.92
C THR A 104 1.96 -0.56 -7.01
N ALA A 105 1.85 0.72 -6.64
CA ALA A 105 1.73 1.82 -7.60
C ALA A 105 3.05 2.07 -8.34
N THR A 106 4.19 1.91 -7.64
CA THR A 106 5.52 1.98 -8.24
C THR A 106 5.72 0.87 -9.28
N THR A 107 5.26 -0.36 -8.99
CA THR A 107 5.33 -1.49 -9.93
C THR A 107 4.50 -1.22 -11.20
N ILE A 108 3.27 -0.71 -11.07
CA ILE A 108 2.39 -0.42 -12.22
C ILE A 108 2.99 0.68 -13.12
N MET A 109 3.64 1.70 -12.56
CA MET A 109 4.28 2.76 -13.34
C MET A 109 5.56 2.32 -14.06
N MET A 110 6.26 1.31 -13.55
CA MET A 110 7.47 0.75 -14.17
C MET A 110 7.18 -0.29 -15.26
N LEU A 111 6.00 -0.92 -15.23
CA LEU A 111 5.60 -1.97 -16.17
C LEU A 111 5.72 -1.54 -17.66
N PRO A 112 5.28 -0.34 -18.08
CA PRO A 112 5.39 0.09 -19.47
C PRO A 112 6.85 0.35 -19.89
N VAL A 113 7.68 0.83 -18.96
CA VAL A 113 9.09 1.16 -19.20
C VAL A 113 9.96 -0.10 -19.30
N ALA A 114 9.59 -1.18 -18.62
CA ALA A 114 10.28 -2.48 -18.70
C ALA A 114 9.92 -3.29 -19.96
N LEU A 115 8.76 -3.02 -20.55
CA LEU A 115 8.27 -3.66 -21.78
C LEU A 115 8.62 -2.86 -23.06
N SER A 116 9.21 -1.67 -22.90
CA SER A 116 9.71 -0.81 -23.98
C SER A 116 11.21 -0.98 -24.14
#